data_AF-X1B8W9-F1
#
_entry.id   AF-X1B8W9-F1
#
_cell.length_a   1.000
_cell.length_b   1.000
_cell.length_c   1.000
_cell.angle_alpha   90.00
_cell.angle_beta   90.00
_cell.angle_gamma   90.00
#
_symmetry.space_group_name_H-M   'P 1'
#
loop_
_entity.id
_entity.type
_entity.pdbx_description
1 polymer ?
#
loop_
_entity_poly.entity_id
_entity_poly.type
_entity_poly.pdbx_seq_one_letter_code
_entity_poly.pdbx_strand_id
1 'polypeptide(L)' 'EEAVNELGVSAEVIKVTDINKIIDYGVMVTPALVIDGDVKVAGKIPSKEEIIKWIEEK' A
#
# COMPACT_ATOMS: atom_id res chain seq x y z
N GLU A 1 -1.15 -8.11 6.26
CA GLU A 1 -2.04 -9.17 5.72
C GLU A 1 -3.41 -9.20 6.40
N GLU A 2 -3.53 -8.77 7.66
CA GLU A 2 -4.81 -8.73 8.40
C GLU A 2 -5.90 -7.87 7.73
N ALA A 3 -5.61 -6.62 7.33
CA ALA A 3 -6.61 -5.73 6.73
C ALA A 3 -7.24 -6.28 5.43
N VAL A 4 -6.47 -7.01 4.63
CA VAL A 4 -6.90 -7.59 3.36
C VAL A 4 -7.81 -8.81 3.60
N ASN A 5 -7.45 -9.65 4.58
CA ASN A 5 -8.26 -10.80 4.98
C ASN A 5 -9.58 -10.37 5.64
N GLU A 6 -9.58 -9.31 6.45
CA GLU A 6 -10.78 -8.79 7.11
C GLU A 6 -11.80 -8.23 6.10
N LEU A 7 -11.31 -7.58 5.04
CA LEU A 7 -12.18 -7.04 4.00
C LEU A 7 -12.60 -8.05 2.92
N GLY A 8 -12.00 -9.24 2.89
CA GLY A 8 -12.26 -10.22 1.85
C GLY A 8 -11.88 -9.75 0.43
N VAL A 9 -11.02 -8.72 0.31
CA VAL A 9 -10.56 -8.21 -0.98
C VAL A 9 -9.31 -8.99 -1.39
N SER A 10 -9.23 -9.43 -2.64
CA SER A 10 -8.00 -10.01 -3.18
C SER A 10 -6.98 -8.89 -3.44
N ALA A 11 -6.23 -8.50 -2.40
CA ALA A 11 -5.08 -7.61 -2.57
C ALA A 11 -3.78 -8.42 -2.55
N GLU A 12 -2.95 -8.24 -3.57
CA GLU A 12 -1.64 -8.88 -3.65
C GLU A 12 -0.63 -8.08 -2.81
N VAL A 13 -0.21 -8.64 -1.68
CA VAL A 13 0.78 -7.99 -0.81
C VAL A 13 2.18 -8.34 -1.30
N ILE A 14 2.74 -7.48 -2.16
CA ILE A 14 4.11 -7.65 -2.66
C ILE A 14 5.07 -6.83 -1.81
N LYS A 15 6.00 -7.50 -1.13
CA LYS A 15 7.12 -6.81 -0.48
C LYS A 15 8.16 -6.41 -1.52
N VAL A 16 8.19 -5.13 -1.87
CA VAL A 16 9.23 -4.57 -2.74
C VAL A 16 10.46 -4.20 -1.90
N THR A 17 11.57 -4.89 -2.12
CA THR A 17 12.87 -4.57 -1.51
C THR A 17 13.82 -3.84 -2.45
N ASP A 18 13.50 -3.81 -3.74
CA ASP A 18 14.27 -3.11 -4.76
C ASP A 18 14.05 -1.60 -4.68
N ILE A 19 15.09 -0.87 -4.26
CA ILE A 19 15.11 0.60 -4.25
C ILE A 19 14.75 1.17 -5.63
N ASN A 20 15.24 0.56 -6.72
CA ASN A 20 14.93 1.03 -8.07
C ASN A 20 13.42 0.98 -8.36
N LYS A 21 12.73 -0.11 -7.96
CA LYS A 21 11.27 -0.22 -8.11
C LYS A 21 10.54 0.79 -7.24
N ILE A 22 11.00 1.02 -6.01
CA ILE A 22 10.41 2.00 -5.08
C ILE A 22 10.46 3.42 -5.70
N ILE A 23 11.60 3.80 -6.27
CA ILE A 23 11.77 5.09 -6.95
C ILE A 23 10.90 5.18 -8.22
N ASP A 24 10.80 4.08 -8.98
CA ASP A 24 9.96 4.00 -10.19
C ASP A 24 8.48 4.25 -9.90
N TYR A 25 7.99 3.75 -8.75
CA TYR A 25 6.65 4.05 -8.23
C TYR A 25 6.52 5.49 -7.68
N GLY A 26 7.55 6.33 -7.75
CA GLY A 26 7.52 7.70 -7.24
C GLY A 26 7.58 7.79 -5.70
N VAL A 27 7.91 6.69 -5.03
CA VAL A 27 8.05 6.64 -3.57
C VAL A 27 9.46 7.12 -3.20
N MET A 28 9.58 8.37 -2.73
CA MET A 28 10.85 8.88 -2.19
C MET A 28 11.10 8.48 -0.74
N VAL A 29 10.04 8.16 0.02
CA VAL A 29 10.12 7.87 1.45
C VAL A 29 9.38 6.58 1.75
N THR A 30 10.12 5.57 2.22
CA THR A 30 9.58 4.32 2.75
C THR A 30 9.40 4.43 4.26
N PRO A 31 8.38 3.82 4.87
CA PRO A 31 7.39 2.91 4.30
C PRO A 31 6.32 3.61 3.47
N ALA A 32 5.88 2.96 2.40
CA ALA A 32 4.84 3.44 1.49
C ALA A 32 3.87 2.32 1.15
N LEU A 33 2.63 2.69 0.84
CA LEU A 33 1.59 1.78 0.38
C LEU A 33 1.08 2.25 -0.97
N VAL A 34 1.12 1.33 -1.93
CA VAL A 34 0.62 1.51 -3.29
C VAL A 34 -0.56 0.57 -3.47
N ILE A 35 -1.69 1.09 -3.95
CA ILE A 35 -2.93 0.33 -4.19
C ILE A 35 -3.34 0.60 -5.64
N ASP A 36 -3.58 -0.46 -6.43
CA ASP A 36 -3.92 -0.38 -7.86
C ASP A 36 -2.94 0.46 -8.71
N GLY A 37 -1.67 0.54 -8.30
CA GLY A 37 -0.64 1.35 -8.96
C GLY A 37 -0.57 2.81 -8.52
N ASP A 38 -1.51 3.26 -7.70
CA ASP A 38 -1.55 4.60 -7.11
C ASP A 38 -0.89 4.64 -5.73
N VAL A 39 0.04 5.56 -5.52
CA VAL A 39 0.69 5.77 -4.23
C VAL A 39 -0.29 6.46 -3.28
N LYS A 40 -0.89 5.72 -2.36
CA LYS A 40 -1.83 6.27 -1.38
C LYS A 40 -1.12 6.93 -0.21
N VAL A 41 0.04 6.41 0.18
CA VAL A 41 0.86 6.99 1.24
C VAL A 41 2.33 6.68 1.04
N ALA A 42 3.19 7.66 1.30
CA ALA A 42 4.63 7.52 1.33
C ALA A 42 5.19 8.23 2.57
N GLY A 43 6.06 7.56 3.32
CA GLY A 43 6.70 8.08 4.53
C GLY A 43 5.85 8.05 5.80
N LYS A 44 4.66 7.40 5.76
CA LYS A 44 3.80 7.20 6.93
C LYS A 44 3.30 5.77 6.94
N ILE A 45 3.28 5.15 8.11
CA ILE A 45 2.65 3.84 8.32
C ILE A 45 1.15 4.10 8.50
N PRO A 46 0.30 3.72 7.53
CA PRO A 46 -1.14 3.88 7.68
C PRO A 46 -1.68 2.94 8.76
N SER A 47 -2.69 3.38 9.49
CA SER A 47 -3.44 2.51 10.40
C SER A 47 -4.31 1.55 9.60
N LYS A 48 -4.67 0.41 10.20
CA LYS A 48 -5.57 -0.58 9.57
C LYS A 48 -6.85 0.04 8.99
N GLU A 49 -7.44 1.00 9.68
CA GLU A 49 -8.66 1.72 9.25
C GLU A 49 -8.44 2.57 8.00
N GLU A 50 -7.27 3.21 7.84
CA GLU A 50 -6.94 3.99 6.64
C GLU A 50 -6.74 3.06 5.43
N ILE A 51 -6.06 1.94 5.64
CA ILE A 51 -5.85 0.92 4.60
C ILE A 51 -7.21 0.39 4.13
N ILE A 52 -8.09 0.07 5.07
CA ILE A 52 -9.43 -0.42 4.78
C ILE A 52 -10.20 0.59 3.92
N LYS A 53 -10.19 1.85 4.34
CA LYS A 53 -10.85 2.93 3.62
C LYS A 53 -10.33 3.10 2.20
N TRP A 54 -9.02 3.04 1.97
CA TRP A 54 -8.47 3.15 0.62
C TRP A 54 -8.79 1.95 -0.29
N ILE A 55 -9.01 0.77 0.30
CA ILE A 55 -9.44 -0.41 -0.44
C ILE A 55 -10.94 -0.34 -0.78
N GLU A 56 -11.76 0.22 0.12
CA GLU A 56 -13.20 0.44 -0.11
C GLU A 56 -13.49 1.62 -1.06
N GLU A 57 -12.65 2.64 -1.08
CA GLU A 57 -12.81 3.89 -1.86
C GLU A 57 -12.41 3.72 -3.35
N LYS A 58 -12.81 2.59 -3.94
CA LYS A 58 -12.59 2.25 -5.36
C LYS A 58 -13.48 3.08 -6.30
#